data_AF-A0A2D8T8V1-F1
#
_entry.id   AF-A0A2D8T8V1-F1
#
_cell.length_a   1.000
_cell.length_b   1.000
_cell.length_c   1.000
_cell.angle_alpha   90.00
_cell.angle_beta   90.00
_cell.angle_gamma   90.00
#
_symmetry.space_group_name_H-M   'P 1'
#
loop_
_entity.id
_entity.type
_entity.pdbx_description
1 polymer ?
#
loop_
_entity_poly.entity_id
_entity_poly.type
_entity_poly.pdbx_seq_one_letter_code
_entity_poly.pdbx_strand_id
1 'polypeptide(L)'
;MAPLPNINGKFTLFSQRRTIQGHGINRPGQIIASDNVKRSNDMPTGTNGNDTLLGTAASEYFNGLGGNDLILTRAGNDRAYGGSGNDRVYGQDGNDTVDGGTGNDYIHGGNGNDSLVGGGGRDTIYGGAGNDRIRSSG
;
A
#
# COMPACT_ATOMS: atom_id res chain seq x y z
N MET A 1 -27.02 -23.11 27.60
CA MET A 1 -26.90 -22.50 26.26
C MET A 1 -25.52 -21.89 26.16
N ALA A 2 -24.66 -22.41 25.29
CA ALA A 2 -23.32 -21.85 25.07
C ALA A 2 -23.42 -20.64 24.12
N PRO A 3 -22.65 -19.57 24.32
CA PRO A 3 -22.60 -18.43 23.41
C PRO A 3 -22.06 -18.84 22.02
N LEU A 4 -22.63 -18.27 20.96
CA LEU A 4 -22.22 -18.50 19.58
C LEU A 4 -20.79 -17.99 19.32
N PRO A 5 -20.00 -18.64 18.44
CA PRO A 5 -18.61 -18.27 18.19
C PRO A 5 -18.50 -16.90 17.53
N ASN A 6 -17.51 -16.13 17.98
CA ASN A 6 -17.09 -14.86 17.38
C ASN A 6 -16.69 -15.10 15.91
N ILE A 7 -17.48 -14.54 15.00
CA ILE A 7 -17.25 -14.53 13.56
C ILE A 7 -16.35 -13.34 13.20
N ASN A 8 -15.04 -13.51 13.41
CA ASN A 8 -14.03 -12.73 12.67
C ASN A 8 -14.10 -13.22 11.21
N GLY A 9 -14.98 -12.56 10.44
CA GLY A 9 -15.64 -13.08 9.26
C GLY A 9 -14.72 -13.46 8.11
N LYS A 10 -14.69 -14.75 7.81
CA LYS A 10 -14.26 -15.31 6.53
C LYS A 10 -15.51 -15.65 5.73
N PHE A 11 -15.91 -14.81 4.77
CA PHE A 11 -17.09 -15.08 3.94
C PHE A 11 -16.71 -16.03 2.80
N THR A 12 -17.51 -17.08 2.57
CA THR A 12 -17.34 -18.00 1.42
C THR A 12 -18.68 -18.07 0.68
N LEU A 13 -18.82 -17.39 -0.47
CA LEU A 13 -19.97 -17.66 -1.36
C LEU A 13 -19.64 -18.83 -2.27
N PHE A 14 -20.42 -19.90 -2.18
CA PHE A 14 -20.41 -20.97 -3.18
C PHE A 14 -21.39 -20.62 -4.31
N SER A 15 -20.97 -19.78 -5.25
CA SER A 15 -21.69 -19.66 -6.53
C SER A 15 -20.68 -19.41 -7.65
N GLN A 16 -20.61 -20.37 -8.59
CA GLN A 16 -19.84 -20.31 -9.85
C GLN A 16 -18.30 -20.48 -9.79
N ARG A 17 -17.79 -21.50 -9.08
CA ARG A 17 -16.36 -21.91 -9.12
C ARG A 17 -15.34 -20.80 -8.79
N ARG A 18 -15.68 -19.87 -7.90
CA ARG A 18 -14.72 -18.89 -7.36
C ARG A 18 -14.82 -18.83 -5.84
N THR A 19 -13.69 -19.06 -5.18
CA THR A 19 -13.51 -18.84 -3.75
C THR A 19 -12.95 -17.43 -3.60
N ILE A 20 -13.74 -16.49 -3.08
CA ILE A 20 -13.22 -15.21 -2.58
C ILE A 20 -12.95 -15.44 -1.10
N GLN A 21 -11.69 -15.39 -0.71
CA GLN A 21 -11.31 -15.32 0.70
C GLN A 21 -10.54 -14.02 0.90
N GLY A 22 -11.29 -12.94 1.10
CA GLY A 22 -10.74 -11.80 1.84
C GLY A 22 -10.35 -12.29 3.23
N HIS A 23 -9.06 -12.29 3.50
CA HIS A 23 -8.51 -12.55 4.82
C HIS A 23 -7.93 -11.24 5.34
N GLY A 24 -8.64 -10.63 6.29
CA GLY A 24 -7.92 -10.02 7.39
C GLY A 24 -7.01 -11.09 7.98
N ILE A 25 -5.70 -10.87 7.98
CA ILE A 25 -4.74 -11.87 8.43
C ILE A 25 -4.42 -11.65 9.91
N ASN A 26 -4.36 -12.77 10.60
CA ASN A 26 -4.31 -12.98 12.03
C ASN A 26 -2.92 -12.68 12.63
N ARG A 27 -2.44 -11.43 12.53
CA ARG A 27 -1.34 -10.84 13.31
C ARG A 27 -1.62 -9.34 13.45
N PRO A 28 -1.27 -8.68 14.57
CA PRO A 28 -1.19 -7.23 14.57
C PRO A 28 -0.20 -6.81 13.47
N GLY A 29 -0.71 -6.14 12.42
CA GLY A 29 0.09 -5.56 11.35
C GLY A 29 0.58 -6.51 10.24
N GLN A 30 -0.31 -7.28 9.61
CA GLN A 30 0.03 -7.92 8.34
C GLN A 30 -1.21 -8.12 7.47
N ILE A 31 -1.66 -7.09 6.75
CA ILE A 31 -2.52 -7.28 5.58
C ILE A 31 -1.64 -7.50 4.37
N ILE A 32 -1.70 -8.71 3.81
CA ILE A 32 -1.23 -8.96 2.44
C ILE A 32 -2.42 -8.65 1.54
N ALA A 33 -2.43 -7.50 0.88
CA ALA A 33 -3.41 -7.14 -0.16
C ALA A 33 -3.25 -7.99 -1.45
N SER A 34 -2.82 -9.24 -1.31
CA SER A 34 -2.78 -10.25 -2.36
C SER A 34 -3.87 -11.26 -2.08
N ASP A 35 -5.13 -10.84 -2.24
CA ASP A 35 -6.07 -11.82 -2.77
C ASP A 35 -5.52 -12.21 -4.14
N ASN A 36 -5.34 -13.50 -4.42
CA ASN A 36 -4.93 -13.99 -5.76
C ASN A 36 -6.05 -13.79 -6.81
N VAL A 37 -6.95 -12.85 -6.53
CA VAL A 37 -8.06 -12.36 -7.33
C VAL A 37 -7.96 -10.83 -7.41
N LYS A 38 -6.76 -10.25 -7.49
CA LYS A 38 -6.61 -8.85 -7.89
C LYS A 38 -7.23 -8.69 -9.28
N ARG A 39 -8.46 -8.17 -9.33
CA ARG A 39 -8.95 -7.55 -10.55
C ARG A 39 -8.15 -6.26 -10.69
N SER A 40 -7.94 -5.79 -11.91
CA SER A 40 -7.18 -4.58 -12.25
C SER A 40 -7.67 -3.28 -11.57
N ASN A 41 -8.65 -3.36 -10.68
CA ASN A 41 -9.37 -2.27 -10.03
C ASN A 41 -9.47 -2.43 -8.49
N ASP A 42 -8.89 -3.47 -7.88
CA ASP A 42 -8.88 -3.60 -6.42
C ASP A 42 -7.82 -2.68 -5.83
N MET A 43 -8.24 -1.63 -5.12
CA MET A 43 -7.35 -0.67 -4.45
C MET A 43 -6.69 -1.30 -3.22
N PRO A 44 -5.36 -1.52 -3.17
CA PRO A 44 -4.71 -2.04 -1.97
C PRO A 44 -4.77 -1.02 -0.82
N THR A 45 -5.63 -1.27 0.17
CA THR A 45 -5.78 -0.41 1.37
C THR A 45 -5.35 -1.17 2.62
N GLY A 46 -4.53 -0.55 3.46
CA GLY A 46 -4.08 -1.03 4.76
C GLY A 46 -5.08 -0.79 5.90
N THR A 47 -4.56 -0.74 7.11
CA THR A 47 -5.24 -0.51 8.39
C THR A 47 -4.50 0.54 9.22
N ASN A 48 -4.92 0.78 10.45
CA ASN A 48 -4.19 1.67 11.37
C ASN A 48 -2.95 1.00 12.02
N GLY A 49 -2.52 -0.16 11.52
CA GLY A 49 -1.32 -0.84 12.01
C GLY A 49 -0.39 -1.15 10.84
N ASN A 50 0.88 -1.45 11.15
CA ASN A 50 1.93 -1.67 10.16
C ASN A 50 1.52 -2.72 9.10
N ASP A 51 1.44 -2.35 7.84
CA ASP A 51 1.00 -3.23 6.76
C ASP A 51 2.08 -3.50 5.72
N THR A 52 1.84 -4.49 4.85
CA THR A 52 2.67 -4.75 3.67
C THR A 52 1.80 -4.81 2.43
N LEU A 53 1.78 -3.69 1.70
CA LEU A 53 0.99 -3.54 0.48
C LEU A 53 1.88 -3.83 -0.73
N LEU A 54 1.45 -4.79 -1.55
CA LEU A 54 2.17 -5.21 -2.76
C LEU A 54 1.30 -4.96 -3.98
N GLY A 55 1.84 -4.34 -5.02
CA GLY A 55 1.21 -4.07 -6.31
C GLY A 55 1.42 -5.13 -7.36
N THR A 56 1.12 -4.81 -8.61
CA THR A 56 1.24 -5.65 -9.81
C THR A 56 1.98 -4.91 -10.92
N ALA A 57 1.65 -5.11 -12.19
CA ALA A 57 2.22 -4.33 -13.29
C ALA A 57 1.22 -3.30 -13.86
N ALA A 58 0.07 -3.15 -13.19
CA ALA A 58 -0.99 -2.25 -13.57
C ALA A 58 -0.93 -1.00 -12.68
N SER A 59 -1.40 0.12 -13.20
CA SER A 59 -1.63 1.32 -12.40
C SER A 59 -2.63 1.06 -11.28
N GLU A 60 -2.18 1.17 -10.04
CA GLU A 60 -2.92 0.89 -8.81
C GLU A 60 -2.96 2.13 -7.87
N TYR A 61 -3.82 2.06 -6.85
CA TYR A 61 -3.92 3.07 -5.80
C TYR A 61 -3.74 2.43 -4.43
N PHE A 62 -2.71 2.83 -3.70
CA PHE A 62 -2.33 2.33 -2.38
C PHE A 62 -2.63 3.36 -1.30
N ASN A 63 -3.14 2.89 -0.16
CA ASN A 63 -3.34 3.70 1.03
C ASN A 63 -2.99 2.90 2.28
N GLY A 64 -1.86 3.23 2.93
CA GLY A 64 -1.38 2.57 4.14
C GLY A 64 -2.24 2.85 5.38
N LEU A 65 -2.84 4.05 5.43
CA LEU A 65 -3.59 4.60 6.57
C LEU A 65 -2.71 4.94 7.76
N GLY A 66 -2.39 3.98 8.64
CA GLY A 66 -1.58 4.28 9.80
C GLY A 66 -0.75 3.10 10.27
N GLY A 67 0.32 3.37 11.01
CA GLY A 67 1.36 2.38 11.27
C GLY A 67 2.58 2.64 10.40
N ASN A 68 3.62 1.84 10.59
CA ASN A 68 4.83 1.92 9.77
C ASN A 68 4.72 0.90 8.64
N ASP A 69 4.32 1.35 7.47
CA ASP A 69 3.94 0.50 6.37
C ASP A 69 5.09 0.20 5.41
N LEU A 70 4.99 -0.91 4.69
CA LEU A 70 5.80 -1.23 3.53
C LEU A 70 4.92 -1.28 2.29
N ILE A 71 5.10 -0.34 1.38
CA ILE A 71 4.35 -0.25 0.11
C ILE A 71 5.32 -0.50 -1.05
N LEU A 72 5.06 -1.55 -1.83
CA LEU A 72 5.79 -1.91 -3.05
C LEU A 72 4.83 -1.87 -4.24
N THR A 73 4.80 -0.78 -5.01
CA THR A 73 3.78 -0.59 -6.05
C THR A 73 4.09 -1.37 -7.34
N ARG A 74 5.38 -1.57 -7.63
CA ARG A 74 5.93 -2.37 -8.74
C ARG A 74 5.83 -1.65 -10.08
N ALA A 75 5.23 -2.25 -11.10
CA ALA A 75 5.23 -1.64 -12.43
C ALA A 75 3.88 -0.97 -12.68
N GLY A 76 3.89 0.09 -13.49
CA GLY A 76 2.69 0.88 -13.78
C GLY A 76 2.81 2.27 -13.18
N ASN A 77 1.94 3.18 -13.62
CA ASN A 77 1.90 4.53 -13.05
C ASN A 77 1.01 4.50 -11.81
N ASP A 78 1.61 4.40 -10.63
CA ASP A 78 0.90 4.15 -9.38
C ASP A 78 0.65 5.42 -8.58
N ARG A 79 -0.31 5.31 -7.65
CA ARG A 79 -0.50 6.31 -6.60
C ARG A 79 -0.37 5.63 -5.25
N ALA A 80 0.55 6.10 -4.41
CA ALA A 80 0.72 5.57 -3.07
C ALA A 80 0.64 6.68 -2.02
N TYR A 81 -0.16 6.43 -0.99
CA TYR A 81 -0.21 7.22 0.23
C TYR A 81 0.24 6.35 1.40
N GLY A 82 1.31 6.77 2.09
CA GLY A 82 1.82 6.09 3.29
C GLY A 82 0.81 6.24 4.44
N GLY A 83 0.57 7.48 4.84
CA GLY A 83 -0.41 7.78 5.88
C GLY A 83 0.27 8.29 7.13
N SER A 84 -0.08 7.76 8.30
CA SER A 84 0.56 8.15 9.54
C SER A 84 1.53 7.08 10.04
N GLY A 85 2.79 7.43 10.24
CA GLY A 85 3.82 6.53 10.73
C GLY A 85 5.10 6.71 9.93
N ASN A 86 6.10 5.86 10.17
CA ASN A 86 7.36 5.90 9.42
C ASN A 86 7.28 4.86 8.31
N ASP A 87 6.86 5.29 7.14
CA ASP A 87 6.54 4.40 6.03
C ASP A 87 7.74 4.15 5.13
N ARG A 88 7.70 3.03 4.42
CA ARG A 88 8.65 2.71 3.34
C ARG A 88 7.88 2.49 2.05
N VAL A 89 8.00 3.41 1.11
CA VAL A 89 7.32 3.36 -0.18
C VAL A 89 8.33 3.23 -1.31
N TYR A 90 8.11 2.24 -2.18
CA TYR A 90 8.91 2.00 -3.38
C TYR A 90 7.98 1.98 -4.60
N GLY A 91 8.12 2.98 -5.48
CA GLY A 91 7.39 3.08 -6.75
C GLY A 91 7.81 2.01 -7.74
N GLN A 92 9.12 1.86 -7.96
CA GLN A 92 9.72 0.94 -8.95
C GLN A 92 9.54 1.43 -10.39
N ASP A 93 8.79 0.77 -11.26
CA ASP A 93 8.79 1.09 -12.70
C ASP A 93 7.51 1.83 -13.12
N GLY A 94 7.60 3.10 -13.50
CA GLY A 94 6.44 3.87 -13.94
C GLY A 94 6.55 5.32 -13.53
N ASN A 95 5.63 6.16 -14.00
CA ASN A 95 5.53 7.54 -13.51
C ASN A 95 4.62 7.54 -12.29
N ASP A 96 5.23 7.49 -11.10
CA ASP A 96 4.52 7.29 -9.85
C ASP A 96 4.19 8.60 -9.15
N THR A 97 3.12 8.59 -8.36
CA THR A 97 2.81 9.66 -7.42
C THR A 97 2.82 9.10 -6.01
N VAL A 98 3.76 9.55 -5.19
CA VAL A 98 3.90 9.10 -3.81
C VAL A 98 3.75 10.27 -2.85
N ASP A 99 2.98 10.08 -1.78
CA ASP A 99 2.92 10.97 -0.63
C ASP A 99 3.12 10.14 0.64
N GLY A 100 4.18 10.45 1.41
CA GLY A 100 4.53 9.78 2.65
C GLY A 100 3.50 10.01 3.75
N GLY A 101 2.90 11.20 3.80
CA GLY A 101 1.94 11.57 4.84
C GLY A 101 2.62 12.20 6.07
N THR A 102 2.50 11.61 7.25
CA THR A 102 3.10 12.15 8.48
C THR A 102 4.01 11.12 9.12
N GLY A 103 5.22 11.53 9.48
CA GLY A 103 6.22 10.68 10.12
C GLY A 103 7.57 10.84 9.45
N ASN A 104 8.51 9.94 9.71
CA ASN A 104 9.81 9.96 9.05
C ASN A 104 9.81 8.91 7.96
N ASP A 105 9.50 9.34 6.74
CA ASP A 105 9.23 8.42 5.66
C ASP A 105 10.48 8.12 4.82
N TYR A 106 10.53 6.92 4.26
CA TYR A 106 11.48 6.53 3.23
C TYR A 106 10.73 6.33 1.92
N ILE A 107 11.06 7.14 0.92
CA ILE A 107 10.42 7.08 -0.40
C ILE A 107 11.50 6.87 -1.46
N HIS A 108 11.28 5.90 -2.33
CA HIS A 108 12.09 5.68 -3.53
C HIS A 108 11.17 5.61 -4.76
N GLY A 109 11.25 6.60 -5.65
CA GLY A 109 10.45 6.69 -6.87
C GLY A 109 10.74 5.52 -7.79
N GLY A 110 11.98 5.41 -8.29
CA GLY A 110 12.39 4.30 -9.13
C GLY A 110 12.71 4.76 -10.53
N ASN A 111 12.21 4.07 -11.56
CA ASN A 111 12.35 4.43 -12.96
C ASN A 111 11.08 5.13 -13.42
N GLY A 112 11.21 6.35 -13.97
CA GLY A 112 10.08 7.11 -14.48
C GLY A 112 10.18 8.57 -14.08
N ASN A 113 9.22 9.39 -14.50
CA ASN A 113 9.13 10.77 -14.03
C ASN A 113 8.17 10.81 -12.85
N ASP A 114 8.73 10.81 -11.64
CA ASP A 114 7.94 10.64 -10.43
C ASP A 114 7.54 11.97 -9.78
N SER A 115 6.44 11.96 -9.04
CA SER A 115 6.02 13.05 -8.16
C SER A 115 6.01 12.57 -6.72
N LEU A 116 7.02 12.97 -5.95
CA LEU A 116 7.27 12.47 -4.60
C LEU A 116 7.09 13.59 -3.57
N VAL A 117 6.22 13.36 -2.60
CA VAL A 117 5.98 14.24 -1.46
C VAL A 117 6.36 13.47 -0.20
N GLY A 118 7.29 14.01 0.58
CA GLY A 118 7.67 13.43 1.86
C GLY A 118 6.55 13.51 2.89
N GLY A 119 5.78 14.60 2.85
CA GLY A 119 4.79 14.88 3.87
C GLY A 119 5.43 15.67 4.99
N GLY A 120 5.00 15.46 6.23
CA GLY A 120 5.55 16.13 7.41
C GLY A 120 6.42 15.21 8.24
N GLY A 121 7.57 15.72 8.71
CA GLY A 121 8.57 14.97 9.47
C GLY A 121 9.93 14.98 8.78
N ARG A 122 10.81 14.04 9.12
CA ARG A 122 12.16 13.95 8.55
C ARG A 122 12.24 12.83 7.54
N ASP A 123 11.98 13.18 6.30
CA ASP A 123 11.89 12.22 5.19
C ASP A 123 13.24 11.97 4.53
N THR A 124 13.37 10.78 3.96
CA THR A 124 14.44 10.44 3.03
C THR A 124 13.79 10.08 1.69
N ILE A 125 14.04 10.89 0.66
CA ILE A 125 13.41 10.73 -0.65
C ILE A 125 14.48 10.56 -1.73
N TYR A 126 14.38 9.48 -2.48
CA TYR A 126 15.17 9.21 -3.68
C TYR A 126 14.24 9.22 -4.89
N GLY A 127 14.48 10.12 -5.85
CA GLY A 127 13.75 10.14 -7.12
C GLY A 127 14.00 8.88 -7.94
N GLY A 128 15.28 8.60 -8.19
CA GLY A 128 15.70 7.48 -9.02
C GLY A 128 16.08 7.96 -10.41
N ALA A 129 15.68 7.22 -11.44
CA ALA A 129 15.96 7.53 -12.83
C ALA A 129 14.77 8.22 -13.49
N GLY A 130 15.00 9.41 -14.05
CA GLY A 130 14.00 10.17 -14.79
C GLY A 130 13.95 11.62 -14.32
N ASN A 131 12.92 12.35 -14.73
CA ASN A 131 12.73 13.75 -14.34
C ASN A 131 11.73 13.84 -13.19
N ASP A 132 12.26 13.79 -11.98
CA ASP A 132 11.43 13.72 -10.77
C ASP A 132 11.09 15.11 -10.20
N ARG A 133 9.90 15.20 -9.61
CA ARG A 133 9.48 16.34 -8.81
C ARG A 133 9.41 15.91 -7.35
N ILE A 134 10.32 16.43 -6.53
CA ILE A 134 10.41 16.09 -5.10
C ILE A 134 10.03 17.28 -4.24
N ARG A 135 9.17 17.06 -3.24
CA ARG A 135 8.84 18.02 -2.19
C ARG A 135 8.95 17.36 -0.82
N SER A 136 10.00 17.69 -0.07
CA SER A 136 10.10 17.36 1.35
C SER A 136 9.62 18.59 2.14
N SER A 137 8.46 18.49 2.78
CA SER A 137 7.86 19.60 3.53
C SER A 137 8.01 19.34 5.02
N GLY A 138 9.19 19.63 5.59
CA GLY A 138 9.48 19.46 7.02
C GLY A 138 8.74 20.43 7.94
#